data_AF-A0A090ALQ4-F1
#
_entry.id   AF-A0A090ALQ4-F1
#
_cell.length_a   1.000
_cell.length_b   1.000
_cell.length_c   1.000
_cell.angle_alpha   90.00
_cell.angle_beta   90.00
_cell.angle_gamma   90.00
#
_symmetry.space_group_name_H-M   'P 1'
#
loop_
_entity.id
_entity.type
_entity.pdbx_description
1 polymer ?
#
loop_
_entity_poly.entity_id
_entity_poly.type
_entity_poly.pdbx_seq_one_letter_code
_entity_poly.pdbx_strand_id
1 'polypeptide(L)'
;MAISQKWQNTVNQGMTDGRWDEYDDLIKKEVDTYNNRLVTTPNFARINWLYIKAILWTESGGPDNPSWKTQPMQIGNPGDPAYRVLQQGKEGANKIMDSNLPNQLTNINDPKINIKASIAYLFTRMAKLKNESILDDRDQNIYQYEVKRGDTLESIAKKNGTTIDELKSYNNLVSDNISPAQILKYRKAKIDLIIADWRNFNVIVIAQRYNGGGDPSYSDKLKYLLDKVFPNLKR
;
A
#
# COMPACT_ATOMS: atom_id res chain seq x y z
N MET A 1 2.41 15.04 21.73
CA MET A 1 1.58 15.92 22.60
C MET A 1 0.80 15.01 23.53
N ALA A 2 0.46 15.43 24.76
CA ALA A 2 -0.26 14.54 25.67
C ALA A 2 -1.64 14.14 25.10
N ILE A 3 -1.97 12.85 25.16
CA ILE A 3 -3.28 12.31 24.78
C ILE A 3 -4.33 12.87 25.76
N SER A 4 -5.46 13.38 25.25
CA SER A 4 -6.48 13.97 26.12
C SER A 4 -7.15 12.93 27.03
N GLN A 5 -7.43 13.32 28.28
CA GLN A 5 -8.12 12.45 29.24
C GLN A 5 -9.51 12.04 28.74
N LYS A 6 -10.22 12.96 28.06
CA LYS A 6 -11.52 12.68 27.45
C LYS A 6 -11.44 11.51 26.47
N TRP A 7 -10.44 11.52 25.57
CA TRP A 7 -10.27 10.44 24.60
C TRP A 7 -9.89 9.12 25.28
N GLN A 8 -8.99 9.15 26.27
CA GLN A 8 -8.62 7.96 27.05
C GLN A 8 -9.85 7.34 27.73
N ASN A 9 -10.68 8.17 28.38
CA ASN A 9 -11.90 7.71 29.03
C ASN A 9 -12.85 7.03 28.04
N THR A 10 -12.97 7.55 26.81
CA THR A 10 -13.80 6.93 25.75
C THR A 10 -13.25 5.56 25.36
N VAL A 11 -11.99 5.45 24.94
CA VAL A 11 -11.45 4.16 24.47
C VAL A 11 -11.33 3.12 25.59
N ASN A 12 -11.17 3.55 26.84
CA ASN A 12 -11.14 2.66 28.00
C ASN A 12 -12.48 1.94 28.24
N GLN A 13 -13.61 2.46 27.74
CA GLN A 13 -14.90 1.76 27.80
C GLN A 13 -14.85 0.42 27.03
N GLY A 14 -14.03 0.36 25.97
CA GLY A 14 -13.84 -0.86 25.19
C GLY A 14 -13.20 -2.01 25.96
N MET A 15 -12.57 -1.76 27.11
CA MET A 15 -12.05 -2.84 27.96
C MET A 15 -13.17 -3.75 28.51
N THR A 16 -14.37 -3.21 28.71
CA THR A 16 -15.52 -3.93 29.26
C THR A 16 -16.68 -4.08 28.28
N ASP A 17 -16.67 -3.38 27.15
CA ASP A 17 -17.71 -3.43 26.12
C ASP A 17 -17.25 -4.25 24.91
N GLY A 18 -17.87 -5.42 24.72
CA GLY A 18 -17.57 -6.34 23.61
C GLY A 18 -17.90 -5.81 22.22
N ARG A 19 -18.77 -4.78 22.10
CA ARG A 19 -19.11 -4.17 20.80
C ARG A 19 -17.90 -3.55 20.10
N TRP A 20 -16.86 -3.19 20.85
CA TRP A 20 -15.61 -2.65 20.30
C TRP A 20 -14.77 -3.66 19.50
N ASP A 21 -15.13 -4.95 19.57
CA ASP A 21 -14.47 -6.04 18.86
C ASP A 21 -15.27 -6.55 17.66
N GLU A 22 -16.40 -5.89 17.34
CA GLU A 22 -17.33 -6.27 16.27
C GLU A 22 -16.63 -6.57 14.93
N TYR A 23 -15.53 -5.88 14.65
CA TYR A 23 -14.77 -6.02 13.39
C TYR A 23 -13.47 -6.83 13.51
N ASP A 24 -13.15 -7.42 14.67
CA ASP A 24 -11.88 -8.10 14.89
C ASP A 24 -11.63 -9.24 13.88
N ASP A 25 -12.63 -10.08 13.64
CA ASP A 25 -12.49 -11.22 12.72
C ASP A 25 -12.29 -10.77 11.27
N LEU A 26 -12.97 -9.69 10.86
CA LEU A 26 -12.75 -9.07 9.57
C LEU A 26 -11.32 -8.54 9.45
N ILE A 27 -10.86 -7.79 10.46
CA ILE A 27 -9.53 -7.18 10.48
C ILE A 27 -8.44 -8.26 10.43
N LYS A 28 -8.54 -9.29 11.28
CA LYS A 28 -7.60 -10.42 11.31
C LYS A 28 -7.51 -11.08 9.94
N LYS A 29 -8.67 -11.45 9.36
CA LYS A 29 -8.73 -12.11 8.06
C LYS A 29 -8.15 -11.26 6.93
N GLU A 30 -8.48 -9.97 6.91
CA GLU A 30 -7.98 -9.07 5.86
C GLU A 30 -6.48 -8.86 6.01
N VAL A 31 -5.98 -8.61 7.23
CA VAL A 31 -4.54 -8.47 7.50
C VAL A 31 -3.78 -9.74 7.12
N ASP A 32 -4.30 -10.92 7.45
CA ASP A 32 -3.69 -12.19 7.07
C ASP A 32 -3.64 -12.40 5.55
N THR A 33 -4.67 -11.92 4.84
CA THR A 33 -4.70 -11.94 3.37
C THR A 33 -3.55 -11.11 2.79
N TYR A 34 -3.32 -9.91 3.31
CA TYR A 34 -2.18 -9.08 2.90
C TYR A 34 -0.85 -9.69 3.32
N ASN A 35 -0.74 -10.16 4.56
CA ASN A 35 0.47 -10.79 5.08
C ASN A 35 0.90 -11.97 4.22
N ASN A 36 -0.04 -12.84 3.84
CA ASN A 36 0.26 -14.03 3.03
C ASN A 36 0.58 -13.68 1.58
N ARG A 37 -0.12 -12.72 0.98
CA ARG A 37 0.15 -12.30 -0.41
C ARG A 37 1.48 -11.55 -0.55
N LEU A 38 1.85 -10.76 0.45
CA LEU A 38 3.01 -9.86 0.37
C LEU A 38 4.29 -10.44 0.98
N VAL A 39 4.23 -11.61 1.64
CA VAL A 39 5.39 -12.26 2.27
C VAL A 39 6.54 -12.56 1.30
N THR A 40 6.24 -12.74 0.02
CA THR A 40 7.24 -13.00 -1.02
C THR A 40 7.87 -11.72 -1.59
N THR A 41 7.38 -10.55 -1.18
CA THR A 41 7.95 -9.26 -1.62
C THR A 41 9.19 -8.91 -0.79
N PRO A 42 10.17 -8.18 -1.34
CA PRO A 42 11.43 -7.90 -0.66
C PRO A 42 11.23 -7.24 0.71
N ASN A 43 11.89 -7.79 1.74
CA ASN A 43 11.91 -7.30 3.12
C ASN A 43 10.53 -7.08 3.78
N PHE A 44 9.47 -7.71 3.28
CA PHE A 44 8.17 -7.60 3.92
C PHE A 44 8.16 -8.36 5.27
N ALA A 45 7.82 -7.64 6.34
CA ALA A 45 7.54 -8.23 7.63
C ALA A 45 6.02 -8.32 7.82
N ARG A 46 5.54 -9.49 8.27
CA ARG A 46 4.13 -9.66 8.62
C ARG A 46 3.72 -8.64 9.68
N ILE A 47 2.57 -8.02 9.48
CA ILE A 47 2.05 -7.01 10.40
C ILE A 47 1.11 -7.66 11.41
N ASN A 48 1.10 -7.14 12.64
CA ASN A 48 0.13 -7.51 13.66
C ASN A 48 -1.20 -6.76 13.39
N TRP A 49 -2.30 -7.50 13.31
CA TRP A 49 -3.64 -6.95 13.08
C TRP A 49 -4.09 -5.94 14.15
N LEU A 50 -3.50 -5.98 15.35
CA LEU A 50 -3.75 -5.00 16.41
C LEU A 50 -3.39 -3.57 16.02
N TYR A 51 -2.46 -3.35 15.06
CA TYR A 51 -2.23 -2.01 14.52
C TYR A 51 -3.47 -1.45 13.84
N ILE A 52 -4.19 -2.30 13.08
CA ILE A 52 -5.43 -1.90 12.41
C ILE A 52 -6.55 -1.70 13.43
N LYS A 53 -6.66 -2.57 14.45
CA LYS A 53 -7.61 -2.37 15.56
C LYS A 53 -7.35 -1.03 16.27
N ALA A 54 -6.09 -0.68 16.49
CA ALA A 54 -5.72 0.60 17.11
C ALA A 54 -6.13 1.80 16.24
N ILE A 55 -5.93 1.72 14.93
CA ILE A 55 -6.40 2.74 13.97
C ILE A 55 -7.94 2.85 14.07
N LEU A 56 -8.67 1.73 13.98
CA LEU A 56 -10.13 1.71 14.08
C LEU A 56 -10.66 2.42 15.34
N TRP A 57 -10.12 2.08 16.51
CA TRP A 57 -10.52 2.69 17.77
C TRP A 57 -10.15 4.18 17.82
N THR A 58 -9.03 4.56 17.21
CA THR A 58 -8.57 5.96 17.13
C THR A 58 -9.45 6.81 16.23
N GLU A 59 -9.84 6.30 15.06
CA GLU A 59 -10.63 6.99 14.04
C GLU A 59 -12.10 7.14 14.45
N SER A 60 -12.72 6.07 14.94
CA SER A 60 -14.14 6.05 15.24
C SER A 60 -14.46 6.50 16.67
N GLY A 61 -13.56 6.27 17.63
CA GLY A 61 -13.90 6.44 19.04
C GLY A 61 -14.95 5.44 19.55
N GLY A 62 -15.22 4.35 18.82
CA GLY A 62 -16.01 3.22 19.30
C GLY A 62 -17.47 3.14 18.80
N PRO A 63 -18.22 2.12 19.26
CA PRO A 63 -19.53 1.70 18.74
C PRO A 63 -20.67 2.68 18.97
N ASP A 64 -20.51 3.62 19.91
CA ASP A 64 -21.50 4.66 20.16
C ASP A 64 -21.31 5.89 19.25
N ASN A 65 -20.22 5.96 18.49
CA ASN A 65 -20.07 6.94 17.42
C ASN A 65 -20.85 6.47 16.18
N PRO A 66 -21.73 7.29 15.58
CA PRO A 66 -22.44 6.95 14.35
C PRO A 66 -21.54 6.47 13.20
N SER A 67 -20.29 6.99 13.10
CA SER A 67 -19.34 6.56 12.07
C SER A 67 -18.98 5.08 12.19
N TRP A 68 -19.05 4.47 13.37
CA TRP A 68 -18.75 3.05 13.58
C TRP A 68 -19.57 2.12 12.68
N LYS A 69 -20.81 2.53 12.38
CA LYS A 69 -21.77 1.74 11.59
C LYS A 69 -21.76 2.12 10.10
N THR A 70 -20.97 3.11 9.70
CA THR A 70 -20.92 3.60 8.32
C THR A 70 -19.50 3.71 7.81
N GLN A 71 -18.73 4.66 8.32
CA GLN A 71 -17.34 4.92 7.94
C GLN A 71 -16.40 4.89 9.16
N PRO A 72 -16.19 3.72 9.79
CA PRO A 72 -15.44 3.60 11.03
C PRO A 72 -13.96 4.04 10.92
N MET A 73 -13.38 3.97 9.71
CA MET A 73 -12.01 4.38 9.42
C MET A 73 -11.95 5.72 8.66
N GLN A 74 -13.07 6.43 8.57
CA GLN A 74 -13.23 7.76 7.96
C GLN A 74 -12.90 7.86 6.46
N ILE A 75 -12.67 6.73 5.77
CA ILE A 75 -12.40 6.75 4.34
C ILE A 75 -13.61 7.25 3.56
N GLY A 76 -13.38 8.18 2.62
CA GLY A 76 -14.42 8.77 1.77
C GLY A 76 -14.94 10.12 2.27
N ASN A 77 -14.45 10.60 3.41
CA ASN A 77 -14.72 11.96 3.87
C ASN A 77 -14.11 13.01 2.92
N PRO A 78 -14.72 14.20 2.77
CA PRO A 78 -14.17 15.28 1.97
C PRO A 78 -12.73 15.62 2.36
N GLY A 79 -11.84 15.67 1.37
CA GLY A 79 -10.41 15.95 1.59
C GLY A 79 -9.54 14.72 1.86
N ASP A 80 -10.14 13.54 2.12
CA ASP A 80 -9.38 12.30 2.23
C ASP A 80 -8.96 11.78 0.83
N PRO A 81 -7.65 11.67 0.55
CA PRO A 81 -7.17 11.14 -0.73
C PRO A 81 -7.43 9.63 -0.91
N ALA A 82 -7.61 8.86 0.16
CA ALA A 82 -7.60 7.39 0.14
C ALA A 82 -8.62 6.80 -0.83
N TYR A 83 -9.85 7.31 -0.83
CA TYR A 83 -10.89 6.85 -1.74
C TYR A 83 -10.43 6.94 -3.21
N ARG A 84 -9.90 8.09 -3.64
CA ARG A 84 -9.47 8.29 -5.02
C ARG A 84 -8.21 7.50 -5.35
N VAL A 85 -7.29 7.40 -4.41
CA VAL A 85 -6.06 6.60 -4.56
C VAL A 85 -6.40 5.16 -4.86
N LEU A 86 -7.27 4.56 -4.04
CA LEU A 86 -7.69 3.17 -4.20
C LEU A 86 -8.57 2.98 -5.43
N GLN A 87 -9.58 3.83 -5.64
CA GLN A 87 -10.50 3.68 -6.77
C GLN A 87 -9.80 3.75 -8.12
N GLN A 88 -8.76 4.59 -8.24
CA GLN A 88 -8.04 4.82 -9.48
C GLN A 88 -6.73 4.03 -9.57
N GLY A 89 -6.39 3.23 -8.55
CA GLY A 89 -5.13 2.48 -8.49
C GLY A 89 -3.89 3.38 -8.48
N LYS A 90 -4.02 4.63 -8.02
CA LYS A 90 -2.93 5.62 -7.99
C LYS A 90 -1.92 5.28 -6.90
N GLU A 91 -0.76 5.93 -6.94
CA GLU A 91 0.34 5.72 -5.97
C GLU A 91 0.79 4.25 -5.87
N GLY A 92 0.50 3.46 -6.92
CA GLY A 92 0.74 2.02 -6.97
C GLY A 92 -0.20 1.18 -6.11
N ALA A 93 -1.33 1.72 -5.66
CA ALA A 93 -2.37 0.97 -4.94
C ALA A 93 -2.79 -0.29 -5.69
N ASN A 94 -2.83 -0.26 -7.03
CA ASN A 94 -3.14 -1.42 -7.87
C ASN A 94 -2.16 -2.60 -7.73
N LYS A 95 -0.92 -2.37 -7.29
CA LYS A 95 0.06 -3.42 -6.97
C LYS A 95 -0.14 -3.99 -5.57
N ILE A 96 -0.86 -3.27 -4.71
CA ILE A 96 -0.96 -3.54 -3.28
C ILE A 96 -2.32 -4.07 -2.88
N MET A 97 -3.43 -3.52 -3.37
CA MET A 97 -4.78 -3.85 -2.90
C MET A 97 -5.35 -5.11 -3.58
N ASP A 98 -6.47 -5.62 -3.07
CA ASP A 98 -7.26 -6.64 -3.76
C ASP A 98 -7.84 -6.07 -5.06
N SER A 99 -7.79 -6.83 -6.16
CA SER A 99 -8.20 -6.35 -7.48
C SER A 99 -9.69 -6.01 -7.60
N ASN A 100 -10.54 -6.56 -6.73
CA ASN A 100 -11.97 -6.27 -6.71
C ASN A 100 -12.31 -5.07 -5.82
N LEU A 101 -11.41 -4.64 -4.94
CA LEU A 101 -11.67 -3.54 -4.01
C LEU A 101 -12.15 -2.27 -4.70
N PRO A 102 -11.55 -1.78 -5.81
CA PRO A 102 -12.01 -0.55 -6.48
C PRO A 102 -13.50 -0.54 -6.83
N ASN A 103 -14.04 -1.68 -7.25
CA ASN A 103 -15.46 -1.82 -7.60
C ASN A 103 -16.37 -1.79 -6.36
N GLN A 104 -15.86 -2.25 -5.21
CA GLN A 104 -16.59 -2.24 -3.93
C GLN A 104 -16.67 -0.84 -3.31
N LEU A 105 -15.73 0.05 -3.62
CA LEU A 105 -15.67 1.40 -3.04
C LEU A 105 -16.91 2.26 -3.34
N THR A 106 -17.73 1.92 -4.34
CA THR A 106 -19.02 2.58 -4.57
C THR A 106 -19.94 2.53 -3.34
N ASN A 107 -19.76 1.53 -2.48
CA ASN A 107 -20.45 1.36 -1.21
C ASN A 107 -19.54 1.67 0.00
N ILE A 108 -18.70 2.73 -0.07
CA ILE A 108 -17.73 3.07 0.99
C ILE A 108 -18.33 3.33 2.38
N ASN A 109 -19.65 3.56 2.46
CA ASN A 109 -20.42 3.70 3.70
C ASN A 109 -20.78 2.35 4.35
N ASP A 110 -20.47 1.22 3.71
CA ASP A 110 -20.48 -0.07 4.39
C ASP A 110 -19.23 -0.16 5.28
N PRO A 111 -19.37 -0.40 6.59
CA PRO A 111 -18.24 -0.36 7.51
C PRO A 111 -17.18 -1.43 7.20
N LYS A 112 -17.56 -2.57 6.63
CA LYS A 112 -16.61 -3.63 6.25
C LYS A 112 -15.80 -3.19 5.03
N ILE A 113 -16.43 -2.57 4.04
CA ILE A 113 -15.74 -2.00 2.87
C ILE A 113 -14.82 -0.86 3.31
N ASN A 114 -15.28 -0.02 4.24
CA ASN A 114 -14.49 1.08 4.81
C ASN A 114 -13.21 0.58 5.51
N ILE A 115 -13.31 -0.49 6.29
CA ILE A 115 -12.17 -1.14 6.95
C ILE A 115 -11.20 -1.74 5.93
N LYS A 116 -11.70 -2.47 4.93
CA LYS A 116 -10.84 -3.01 3.86
C LYS A 116 -10.12 -1.92 3.08
N ALA A 117 -10.82 -0.83 2.77
CA ALA A 117 -10.23 0.34 2.11
C ALA A 117 -9.12 0.95 2.97
N SER A 118 -9.36 1.14 4.26
CA SER A 118 -8.33 1.63 5.19
C SER A 118 -7.09 0.73 5.24
N ILE A 119 -7.26 -0.58 5.33
CA ILE A 119 -6.15 -1.54 5.31
C ILE A 119 -5.37 -1.42 3.99
N ALA A 120 -6.07 -1.47 2.85
CA ALA A 120 -5.46 -1.31 1.53
C ALA A 120 -4.67 0.00 1.40
N TYR A 121 -5.24 1.09 1.93
CA TYR A 121 -4.60 2.39 1.91
C TYR A 121 -3.35 2.43 2.78
N LEU A 122 -3.41 1.88 4.01
CA LEU A 122 -2.24 1.77 4.87
C LEU A 122 -1.11 1.03 4.16
N PHE A 123 -1.36 -0.16 3.62
CA PHE A 123 -0.34 -0.91 2.90
C PHE A 123 0.20 -0.13 1.69
N THR A 124 -0.65 0.57 0.95
CA THR A 124 -0.23 1.45 -0.16
C THR A 124 0.76 2.50 0.32
N ARG A 125 0.47 3.17 1.45
CA ARG A 125 1.33 4.22 2.02
C ARG A 125 2.62 3.67 2.65
N MET A 126 2.66 2.38 2.96
CA MET A 126 3.82 1.71 3.56
C MET A 126 4.77 1.13 2.53
N ALA A 127 4.28 0.71 1.37
CA ALA A 127 5.08 0.19 0.27
C ALA A 127 6.07 1.23 -0.29
N LYS A 128 7.31 0.81 -0.56
CA LYS A 128 8.27 1.60 -1.33
C LYS A 128 8.31 1.01 -2.74
N LEU A 129 7.87 1.80 -3.71
CA LEU A 129 7.75 1.36 -5.08
C LEU A 129 8.90 1.91 -5.93
N LYS A 130 9.30 1.15 -6.95
CA LYS A 130 10.26 1.60 -7.97
C LYS A 130 9.84 1.14 -9.35
N ASN A 131 10.18 1.93 -10.36
CA ASN A 131 10.10 1.50 -11.76
C ASN A 131 11.28 0.58 -12.04
N GLU A 132 11.02 -0.58 -12.61
CA GLU A 132 12.05 -1.56 -12.97
C GLU A 132 11.81 -2.07 -14.39
N SER A 133 12.89 -2.38 -15.11
CA SER A 133 12.82 -3.19 -16.33
C SER A 133 12.43 -4.63 -15.96
N ILE A 134 11.29 -5.10 -16.46
CA ILE A 134 10.81 -6.47 -16.27
C ILE A 134 10.72 -7.15 -17.63
N LEU A 135 11.40 -8.29 -17.75
CA LEU A 135 11.34 -9.15 -18.93
C LEU A 135 9.94 -9.70 -19.14
N ASP A 136 9.53 -9.87 -20.40
CA ASP A 136 8.32 -10.63 -20.74
C ASP A 136 8.63 -12.13 -20.69
N ASP A 137 8.27 -12.80 -19.60
CA ASP A 137 8.54 -14.23 -19.42
C ASP A 137 7.84 -15.13 -20.44
N ARG A 138 6.82 -14.61 -21.13
CA ARG A 138 6.10 -15.32 -22.19
C ARG A 138 6.88 -15.33 -23.51
N ASP A 139 7.84 -14.43 -23.66
CA ASP A 139 8.70 -14.32 -24.85
C ASP A 139 10.17 -14.35 -24.44
N GLN A 140 10.75 -15.54 -24.57
CA GLN A 140 12.14 -15.80 -24.20
C GLN A 140 13.12 -15.58 -25.37
N ASN A 141 12.64 -15.13 -26.53
CA ASN A 141 13.49 -14.94 -27.70
C ASN A 141 14.43 -13.74 -27.53
N ILE A 142 15.66 -13.90 -28.03
CA ILE A 142 16.60 -12.79 -28.21
C ILE A 142 16.45 -12.26 -29.63
N TYR A 143 16.04 -11.01 -29.73
CA TYR A 143 15.89 -10.28 -30.99
C TYR A 143 17.15 -9.49 -31.32
N GLN A 144 17.27 -9.12 -32.59
CA GLN A 144 18.34 -8.25 -33.09
C GLN A 144 17.73 -7.06 -33.83
N TYR A 145 18.33 -5.88 -33.64
CA TYR A 145 17.96 -4.66 -34.33
C TYR A 145 19.21 -3.97 -34.87
N GLU A 146 19.23 -3.70 -36.17
CA GLU A 146 20.26 -2.88 -36.79
C GLU A 146 19.93 -1.39 -36.62
N VAL A 147 20.81 -0.67 -35.92
CA VAL A 147 20.68 0.75 -35.62
C VAL A 147 20.66 1.56 -36.90
N LYS A 148 19.65 2.42 -37.06
CA LYS A 148 19.52 3.31 -38.22
C LYS A 148 20.02 4.71 -37.87
N ARG A 149 20.38 5.48 -38.89
CA ARG A 149 20.77 6.89 -38.71
C ARG A 149 19.64 7.67 -38.04
N GLY A 150 19.94 8.27 -36.89
CA GLY A 150 19.00 9.04 -36.08
C GLY A 150 18.26 8.24 -34.99
N ASP A 151 18.50 6.93 -34.87
CA ASP A 151 17.98 6.16 -33.75
C ASP A 151 18.67 6.53 -32.43
N THR A 152 17.92 6.43 -31.34
CA THR A 152 18.41 6.48 -29.95
C THR A 152 18.02 5.19 -29.25
N LEU A 153 18.66 4.86 -28.11
CA LEU A 153 18.21 3.69 -27.33
C LEU A 153 16.73 3.81 -26.91
N GLU A 154 16.26 5.02 -26.62
CA GLU A 154 14.85 5.28 -26.31
C GLU A 154 13.92 4.97 -27.50
N SER A 155 14.25 5.46 -28.70
CA SER A 155 13.40 5.23 -29.89
C SER A 155 13.37 3.74 -30.25
N ILE A 156 14.50 3.04 -30.13
CA ILE A 156 14.62 1.61 -30.36
C ILE A 156 13.84 0.82 -29.31
N ALA A 157 14.01 1.13 -28.03
CA ALA A 157 13.32 0.45 -26.93
C ALA A 157 11.79 0.53 -27.11
N LYS A 158 11.28 1.75 -27.34
CA LYS A 158 9.86 2.00 -27.55
C LYS A 158 9.31 1.27 -28.77
N LYS A 159 10.01 1.33 -29.90
CA LYS A 159 9.58 0.68 -31.16
C LYS A 159 9.56 -0.83 -31.05
N ASN A 160 10.47 -1.41 -30.28
CA ASN A 160 10.68 -2.85 -30.23
C ASN A 160 10.09 -3.52 -28.98
N GLY A 161 9.43 -2.78 -28.09
CA GLY A 161 8.81 -3.35 -26.88
C GLY A 161 9.86 -3.93 -25.93
N THR A 162 10.90 -3.15 -25.65
CA THR A 162 11.95 -3.46 -24.67
C THR A 162 12.25 -2.20 -23.84
N THR A 163 13.28 -2.24 -23.00
CA THR A 163 13.72 -1.10 -22.19
C THR A 163 15.16 -0.71 -22.56
N ILE A 164 15.56 0.51 -22.19
CA ILE A 164 16.96 0.95 -22.35
C ILE A 164 17.89 0.05 -21.54
N ASP A 165 17.48 -0.34 -20.33
CA ASP A 165 18.26 -1.22 -19.45
C ASP A 165 18.52 -2.60 -20.08
N GLU A 166 17.50 -3.20 -20.72
CA GLU A 166 17.69 -4.46 -21.45
C GLU A 166 18.62 -4.29 -22.66
N LEU A 167 18.45 -3.21 -23.44
CA LEU A 167 19.35 -2.92 -24.56
C LEU A 167 20.79 -2.77 -24.09
N LYS A 168 21.03 -2.07 -22.99
CA LYS A 168 22.39 -1.92 -22.44
C LYS A 168 22.95 -3.23 -21.95
N SER A 169 22.16 -3.97 -21.16
CA SER A 169 22.54 -5.25 -20.55
C SER A 169 22.95 -6.28 -21.61
N TYR A 170 22.11 -6.48 -22.64
CA TYR A 170 22.38 -7.47 -23.70
C TYR A 170 23.53 -7.12 -24.64
N ASN A 171 23.98 -5.86 -24.63
CA ASN A 171 25.03 -5.36 -25.52
C ASN A 171 26.26 -4.82 -24.78
N ASN A 172 26.35 -5.02 -23.46
CA ASN A 172 27.42 -4.49 -22.59
C ASN A 172 27.68 -2.99 -22.77
N LEU A 173 26.62 -2.20 -23.02
CA LEU A 173 26.74 -0.77 -23.20
C LEU A 173 26.80 -0.06 -21.85
N VAL A 174 27.82 0.77 -21.65
CA VAL A 174 27.97 1.61 -20.44
C VAL A 174 27.41 3.02 -20.62
N SER A 175 27.05 3.40 -21.84
CA SER A 175 26.48 4.70 -22.20
C SER A 175 25.32 4.54 -23.18
N ASP A 176 24.65 5.66 -23.52
CA ASP A 176 23.58 5.68 -24.53
C ASP A 176 24.10 5.81 -25.97
N ASN A 177 25.42 5.78 -26.17
CA ASN A 177 26.03 5.96 -27.48
C ASN A 177 25.89 4.70 -28.32
N ILE A 178 25.25 4.84 -29.47
CA ILE A 178 25.08 3.81 -30.50
C ILE A 178 25.45 4.39 -31.86
N SER A 179 25.90 3.52 -32.77
CA SER A 179 26.28 3.93 -34.13
C SER A 179 25.39 3.28 -35.19
N PRO A 180 25.12 3.94 -36.32
CA PRO A 180 24.44 3.31 -37.45
C PRO A 180 25.11 2.00 -37.87
N ALA A 181 24.30 1.03 -38.33
CA ALA A 181 24.70 -0.34 -38.65
C ALA A 181 25.15 -1.22 -37.46
N GLN A 182 25.19 -0.70 -36.23
CA GLN A 182 25.41 -1.51 -35.04
C GLN A 182 24.23 -2.48 -34.84
N ILE A 183 24.52 -3.75 -34.57
CA ILE A 183 23.48 -4.73 -34.20
C ILE A 183 23.31 -4.73 -32.68
N LEU A 184 22.11 -4.39 -32.22
CA LEU A 184 21.72 -4.48 -30.82
C LEU A 184 20.88 -5.73 -30.58
N LYS A 185 21.24 -6.51 -29.56
CA LYS A 185 20.46 -7.63 -29.04
C LYS A 185 19.50 -7.16 -27.95
N TYR A 186 18.30 -7.72 -27.88
CA TYR A 186 17.36 -7.41 -26.81
C TYR A 186 16.35 -8.54 -26.59
N ARG A 187 15.74 -8.56 -25.41
CA ARG A 187 14.51 -9.32 -25.13
C ARG A 187 13.33 -8.39 -24.95
N LYS A 188 12.11 -8.90 -25.14
CA LYS A 188 10.91 -8.13 -24.81
C LYS A 188 10.89 -7.82 -23.32
N ALA A 189 10.63 -6.56 -23.00
CA ALA A 189 10.59 -6.06 -21.64
C ALA A 189 9.73 -4.80 -21.58
N LYS A 190 9.30 -4.45 -20.37
CA LYS A 190 8.58 -3.21 -20.10
C LYS A 190 9.07 -2.63 -18.79
N ILE A 191 8.97 -1.31 -18.67
CA ILE A 191 9.03 -0.67 -17.36
C ILE A 191 7.73 -0.99 -16.63
N ASP A 192 7.84 -1.59 -15.45
CA ASP A 192 6.72 -1.83 -14.55
C ASP A 192 7.02 -1.29 -13.16
N LEU A 193 5.97 -0.89 -12.43
CA LEU A 193 6.08 -0.47 -11.05
C LEU A 193 6.07 -1.72 -10.16
N ILE A 194 7.14 -1.92 -9.39
CA ILE A 194 7.27 -3.05 -8.47
C ILE A 194 7.39 -2.59 -7.01
N ILE A 195 7.08 -3.50 -6.10
CA ILE A 195 7.30 -3.33 -4.67
C ILE A 195 8.78 -3.59 -4.41
N ALA A 196 9.54 -2.52 -4.19
CA ALA A 196 10.98 -2.59 -4.01
C ALA A 196 11.36 -2.97 -2.58
N ASP A 197 10.59 -2.48 -1.61
CA ASP A 197 10.88 -2.59 -0.18
C ASP A 197 9.65 -2.10 0.63
N TRP A 198 9.71 -2.20 1.96
CA TRP A 198 8.66 -1.74 2.86
C TRP A 198 9.19 -0.74 3.89
N ARG A 199 8.32 0.15 4.34
CA ARG A 199 8.57 0.93 5.57
C ARG A 199 8.33 0.05 6.78
N ASN A 200 9.07 0.31 7.86
CA ASN A 200 8.85 -0.38 9.12
C ASN A 200 7.46 -0.05 9.70
N PHE A 201 6.66 -1.07 9.96
CA PHE A 201 5.34 -0.93 10.57
C PHE A 201 5.49 -0.69 12.07
N ASN A 202 5.44 0.58 12.46
CA ASN A 202 5.38 1.03 13.84
C ASN A 202 4.49 2.27 13.97
N VAL A 203 4.08 2.59 15.20
CA VAL A 203 3.13 3.67 15.48
C VAL A 203 3.55 5.04 14.94
N ILE A 204 4.86 5.33 14.88
CA ILE A 204 5.37 6.62 14.40
C ILE A 204 5.19 6.71 12.88
N VAL A 205 5.64 5.68 12.16
CA VAL A 205 5.56 5.67 10.69
C VAL A 205 4.10 5.58 10.24
N ILE A 206 3.27 4.77 10.91
CA ILE A 206 1.83 4.70 10.64
C ILE A 206 1.19 6.07 10.83
N ALA A 207 1.45 6.77 11.93
CA ALA A 207 0.90 8.11 12.15
C ALA A 207 1.32 9.12 11.07
N GLN A 208 2.59 9.08 10.63
CA GLN A 208 3.09 9.95 9.57
C GLN A 208 2.47 9.65 8.20
N ARG A 209 2.18 8.36 7.91
CA ARG A 209 1.80 7.90 6.57
C ARG A 209 0.29 7.76 6.39
N TYR A 210 -0.43 7.34 7.41
CA TYR A 210 -1.88 7.12 7.38
C TYR A 210 -2.65 8.39 7.75
N ASN A 211 -2.39 8.95 8.93
CA ASN A 211 -3.05 10.18 9.42
C ASN A 211 -2.58 11.45 8.67
N GLY A 212 -1.45 11.39 7.96
CA GLY A 212 -0.99 12.50 7.11
C GLY A 212 -0.64 13.79 7.86
N GLY A 213 -0.46 13.72 9.18
CA GLY A 213 -0.15 14.87 10.03
C GLY A 213 -1.36 15.63 10.58
N GLY A 214 -2.59 15.12 10.41
CA GLY A 214 -3.81 15.76 10.91
C GLY A 214 -3.88 15.82 12.44
N ASP A 215 -3.89 14.65 13.10
CA ASP A 215 -3.79 14.57 14.56
C ASP A 215 -2.32 14.43 15.01
N PRO A 216 -1.75 15.43 15.71
CA PRO A 216 -0.37 15.37 16.20
C PRO A 216 -0.16 14.43 17.40
N SER A 217 -1.24 13.91 18.00
CA SER A 217 -1.20 12.91 19.08
C SER A 217 -1.44 11.48 18.57
N TYR A 218 -1.58 11.28 17.25
CA TYR A 218 -1.99 10.01 16.67
C TYR A 218 -1.07 8.84 17.04
N SER A 219 0.26 9.01 16.96
CA SER A 219 1.21 7.96 17.35
C SER A 219 1.09 7.60 18.82
N ASP A 220 0.86 8.60 19.68
CA ASP A 220 0.70 8.40 21.12
C ASP A 220 -0.60 7.64 21.41
N LYS A 221 -1.70 7.95 20.71
CA LYS A 221 -2.98 7.22 20.78
C LYS A 221 -2.84 5.76 20.39
N LEU A 222 -2.19 5.48 19.25
CA LEU A 222 -1.93 4.09 18.83
C LEU A 222 -1.10 3.34 19.88
N LYS A 223 -0.05 3.98 20.40
CA LYS A 223 0.80 3.40 21.45
C LYS A 223 0.01 3.10 22.72
N TYR A 224 -0.86 4.02 23.16
CA TYR A 224 -1.70 3.82 24.33
C TYR A 224 -2.62 2.60 24.17
N LEU A 225 -3.27 2.45 23.01
CA LEU A 225 -4.12 1.29 22.72
C LEU A 225 -3.32 -0.01 22.75
N LEU A 226 -2.19 -0.06 22.04
CA LEU A 226 -1.36 -1.25 21.92
C LEU A 226 -0.69 -1.66 23.24
N ASP A 227 -0.23 -0.69 24.04
CA ASP A 227 0.57 -0.98 25.23
C ASP A 227 -0.25 -1.02 26.53
N LYS A 228 -1.41 -0.34 26.58
CA LYS A 228 -2.20 -0.18 27.81
C LYS A 228 -3.60 -0.76 27.74
N VAL A 229 -4.24 -0.73 26.57
CA VAL A 229 -5.65 -1.18 26.46
C VAL A 229 -5.73 -2.63 26.01
N PHE A 230 -5.18 -2.95 24.84
CA PHE A 230 -5.31 -4.27 24.23
C PHE A 230 -4.72 -5.42 25.07
N PRO A 231 -3.57 -5.26 25.76
CA PRO A 231 -3.07 -6.31 26.65
C PRO A 231 -3.97 -6.64 27.84
N ASN A 232 -4.92 -5.74 28.17
CA ASN A 232 -5.83 -5.88 29.30
C ASN A 232 -7.28 -6.19 28.88
N LEU A 233 -7.51 -6.52 27.59
CA LEU A 233 -8.81 -7.04 27.16
C LEU A 233 -9.04 -8.42 27.78
N LYS A 234 -10.19 -8.59 28.45
CA LYS A 234 -10.53 -9.83 29.18
C LYS A 234 -11.25 -10.87 28.32
N ARG A 235 -11.10 -10.81 27.00
CA ARG A 235 -11.84 -11.60 26.02
C ARG A 235 -10.99 -11.88 24.79
#